data_AF-A0A7S2J2L1-F1
#
_entry.id   AF-A0A7S2J2L1-F1
#
_cell.length_a   1.000
_cell.length_b   1.000
_cell.length_c   1.000
_cell.angle_alpha   90.00
_cell.angle_beta   90.00
_cell.angle_gamma   90.00
#
_symmetry.space_group_name_H-M   'P 1'
#
loop_
_entity.id
_entity.type
_entity.pdbx_description
1 polymer ?
#
loop_
_entity_poly.entity_id
_entity_poly.type
_entity_poly.pdbx_seq_one_letter_code
_entity_poly.pdbx_strand_id
1 'polypeptide(L)'
;MYYALPSRIGMYGGVFMMVMMVFMLPTNIAVFTTISMMPPEQRFLIPFRAVGVVSLLSLVVFNIRFRFAYHGRGVPEFPRMLPHEEEELCAPFGTRTVDETCKLLRLEKPALLRVLADPDPSKF
;
A
#
# COMPACT_ATOMS: atom_id res chain seq x y z
N MET A 1 5.78 -1.09 -0.92
CA MET A 1 4.98 0.10 -0.59
C MET A 1 5.60 0.74 0.63
N TYR A 2 6.20 1.91 0.46
CA TYR A 2 6.49 2.79 1.60
C TYR A 2 5.15 3.31 2.07
N TYR A 3 4.74 2.94 3.28
CA TYR A 3 3.50 3.44 3.86
C TYR A 3 3.72 4.92 4.21
N ALA A 4 2.93 5.79 3.60
CA ALA A 4 3.05 7.23 3.74
C ALA A 4 2.16 7.76 4.88
N LEU A 5 2.64 8.80 5.58
CA LEU A 5 1.90 9.60 6.56
C LEU A 5 0.47 9.92 6.09
N PRO A 6 -0.54 9.93 6.98
CA PRO A 6 -1.89 10.40 6.67
C PRO A 6 -1.92 11.77 5.98
N SER A 7 -1.03 12.68 6.41
CA SER A 7 -0.86 14.03 5.84
C SER A 7 -0.31 14.04 4.40
N ARG A 8 0.33 12.94 3.95
CA ARG A 8 0.96 12.81 2.63
C ARG A 8 0.33 11.73 1.76
N ILE A 9 -0.66 10.98 2.24
CA ILE A 9 -1.37 9.94 1.47
C ILE A 9 -1.85 10.51 0.12
N GLY A 10 -2.41 11.73 0.12
CA GLY A 10 -2.85 12.39 -1.11
C GLY A 10 -1.72 12.65 -2.11
N MET A 11 -0.55 13.10 -1.63
CA MET A 11 0.62 13.35 -2.48
C MET A 11 1.18 12.04 -3.06
N TYR A 12 1.36 11.01 -2.23
CA TYR A 12 1.84 9.71 -2.70
C TYR A 12 0.84 9.03 -3.64
N GLY A 13 -0.46 9.15 -3.35
CA GLY A 13 -1.53 8.71 -4.25
C GLY A 13 -1.46 9.41 -5.60
N GLY A 14 -1.30 10.74 -5.61
CA GLY A 14 -1.16 11.53 -6.84
C GLY A 14 0.07 11.13 -7.68
N VAL A 15 1.24 11.03 -7.05
CA VAL A 15 2.48 10.60 -7.74
C VAL A 15 2.34 9.17 -8.26
N PHE A 16 1.76 8.26 -7.47
CA PHE A 16 1.50 6.89 -7.90
C PHE A 16 0.57 6.85 -9.12
N MET A 17 -0.54 7.60 -9.10
CA MET A 17 -1.48 7.67 -10.23
C MET A 17 -0.84 8.27 -11.48
N MET A 18 -0.01 9.30 -11.32
CA MET A 18 0.71 9.90 -12.44
C MET A 18 1.68 8.90 -13.08
N VAL A 19 2.49 8.20 -12.27
CA VAL A 19 3.38 7.15 -12.77
C VAL A 19 2.59 6.04 -13.44
N MET A 20 1.48 5.59 -12.84
CA MET A 20 0.58 4.60 -13.43
C MET A 20 0.04 5.06 -14.79
N MET A 21 -0.38 6.31 -14.93
CA MET A 21 -0.85 6.86 -16.21
C MET A 21 0.24 6.85 -17.29
N VAL A 22 1.47 7.22 -16.93
CA VAL A 22 2.63 7.21 -17.86
C VAL A 22 2.88 5.81 -18.41
N PHE A 23 2.68 4.75 -17.62
CA PHE A 23 2.84 3.37 -18.09
C PHE A 23 1.57 2.80 -18.74
N MET A 24 0.38 3.15 -18.24
CA MET A 24 -0.88 2.62 -18.74
C MET A 24 -1.22 3.13 -20.14
N LEU A 25 -0.97 4.41 -20.43
CA LEU A 25 -1.32 4.99 -21.73
C LEU A 25 -0.58 4.29 -22.89
N PRO A 26 0.75 4.15 -22.89
CA PRO A 26 1.46 3.41 -23.93
C PRO A 26 1.05 1.95 -24.00
N THR A 27 0.84 1.31 -22.85
CA THR A 27 0.46 -0.11 -22.79
C THR A 27 -0.91 -0.33 -23.42
N ASN A 28 -1.89 0.54 -23.13
CA ASN A 28 -3.22 0.45 -23.72
C ASN A 28 -3.18 0.69 -25.23
N ILE A 29 -2.41 1.68 -25.70
CA ILE A 29 -2.23 1.92 -27.14
C ILE A 29 -1.65 0.66 -27.81
N ALA A 30 -0.57 0.10 -27.26
CA ALA A 30 0.06 -1.11 -27.80
C ALA A 30 -0.91 -2.30 -27.84
N VAL A 31 -1.69 -2.50 -26.77
CA VAL A 31 -2.70 -3.57 -26.70
C VAL A 31 -3.80 -3.38 -27.75
N PHE A 32 -4.36 -2.18 -27.89
CA PHE A 32 -5.39 -1.93 -28.90
C PHE A 32 -4.86 -2.06 -30.33
N THR A 33 -3.63 -1.61 -30.60
CA THR A 33 -2.97 -1.83 -31.89
C THR A 33 -2.74 -3.32 -32.17
N THR A 34 -2.35 -4.10 -31.15
CA THR A 34 -2.14 -5.53 -31.30
C THR A 34 -3.45 -6.28 -31.56
N ILE A 35 -4.54 -5.89 -30.87
CA ILE A 35 -5.88 -6.47 -31.07
C ILE A 35 -6.42 -6.17 -32.48
N SER A 36 -6.19 -4.96 -33.01
CA SER A 36 -6.69 -4.59 -34.34
C SER A 36 -6.03 -5.40 -35.47
N MET A 37 -4.79 -5.88 -35.25
CA MET A 37 -4.04 -6.69 -36.21
C MET A 37 -4.31 -8.21 -36.09
N MET A 38 -5.03 -8.66 -35.06
CA MET A 38 -5.31 -10.09 -34.84
C MET A 38 -6.54 -10.59 -35.61
N PRO A 39 -6.59 -11.87 -35.99
CA PRO A 39 -7.77 -12.49 -36.60
C PRO A 39 -8.94 -12.56 -35.58
N PRO A 40 -10.21 -12.41 -36.03
CA PRO A 40 -11.38 -12.23 -35.16
C PRO A 40 -11.53 -13.27 -34.05
N GLU A 41 -11.20 -14.52 -34.34
CA GLU A 41 -11.32 -15.65 -33.41
C GLU A 41 -10.37 -15.55 -32.21
N GLN A 42 -9.26 -14.82 -32.34
CA GLN A 42 -8.20 -14.75 -31.34
C GLN A 42 -8.11 -13.39 -30.63
N ARG A 43 -8.85 -12.38 -31.11
CA ARG A 43 -8.80 -10.99 -30.62
C ARG A 43 -9.06 -10.83 -29.11
N PHE A 44 -9.81 -11.74 -28.51
CA PHE A 44 -10.15 -11.68 -27.08
C PHE A 44 -9.45 -12.76 -26.25
N LEU A 45 -9.23 -13.95 -26.82
CA LEU A 45 -8.63 -15.07 -26.09
C LEU A 45 -7.18 -14.82 -25.71
N ILE A 46 -6.38 -14.28 -26.63
CA ILE A 46 -4.94 -14.06 -26.43
C ILE A 46 -4.71 -12.95 -25.40
N PRO A 47 -5.32 -11.75 -25.51
CA PRO A 47 -5.15 -10.71 -24.51
C PRO A 47 -5.64 -11.14 -23.13
N PHE A 48 -6.76 -11.86 -23.05
CA PHE A 48 -7.30 -12.31 -21.77
C PHE A 48 -6.35 -13.27 -21.05
N ARG A 49 -5.75 -14.23 -21.78
CA ARG A 49 -4.73 -15.12 -21.23
C ARG A 49 -3.45 -14.37 -20.85
N ALA A 50 -3.02 -13.42 -21.67
CA ALA A 50 -1.84 -12.61 -21.37
C ALA A 50 -2.01 -11.82 -20.07
N VAL A 51 -3.16 -11.16 -19.87
CA VAL A 51 -3.50 -10.47 -18.63
C VAL A 51 -3.49 -11.45 -17.44
N GLY A 52 -4.13 -12.61 -17.58
CA GLY A 52 -4.15 -13.63 -16.52
C GLY A 52 -2.75 -14.11 -16.10
N VAL A 53 -1.86 -14.37 -17.07
CA VAL A 53 -0.48 -14.78 -16.78
C VAL A 53 0.30 -13.65 -16.11
N VAL A 54 0.17 -12.41 -16.59
CA VAL A 54 0.84 -11.25 -15.99
C VAL A 54 0.34 -11.01 -14.56
N SER A 55 -0.95 -11.16 -14.30
CA SER A 55 -1.54 -11.06 -12.95
C SER A 55 -1.02 -12.15 -12.01
N LEU A 56 -0.85 -13.38 -12.49
CA LEU A 56 -0.25 -14.45 -11.69
C LEU A 56 1.22 -14.17 -11.37
N LEU A 57 2.00 -13.75 -12.38
CA LEU A 57 3.40 -13.39 -12.19
C LEU A 57 3.56 -12.23 -11.22
N SER A 58 2.71 -11.20 -11.30
CA SER A 58 2.77 -10.06 -10.37
C SER A 58 2.48 -10.50 -8.93
N LEU A 59 1.54 -11.42 -8.72
CA LEU A 59 1.25 -12.00 -7.40
C LEU A 59 2.45 -12.79 -6.85
N VAL A 60 3.11 -13.59 -7.70
CA VAL A 60 4.32 -14.34 -7.31
C VAL A 60 5.45 -13.38 -6.92
N VAL A 61 5.70 -12.36 -7.73
CA VAL A 61 6.73 -11.34 -7.46
C VAL A 61 6.41 -10.59 -6.16
N PHE A 62 5.15 -10.24 -5.92
CA PHE A 62 4.71 -9.61 -4.69
C PHE A 62 5.02 -10.47 -3.46
N ASN A 63 4.64 -11.75 -3.48
CA ASN A 63 4.90 -12.67 -2.38
C ASN A 63 6.40 -12.87 -2.11
N ILE A 64 7.20 -13.03 -3.17
CA ILE A 64 8.66 -13.14 -3.06
C ILE A 64 9.24 -11.87 -2.43
N ARG A 65 8.86 -10.70 -2.93
CA ARG A 65 9.34 -9.41 -2.41
C ARG A 65 9.03 -9.25 -0.93
N PHE A 66 7.83 -9.59 -0.49
CA PHE A 66 7.43 -9.50 0.92
C PHE A 66 8.17 -10.52 1.79
N ARG A 67 8.37 -11.75 1.31
CA ARG A 67 9.17 -12.76 2.01
C ARG A 67 10.60 -12.27 2.25
N PHE A 68 11.24 -11.67 1.24
CA PHE A 68 12.58 -11.11 1.38
C PHE A 68 12.62 -9.83 2.23
N ALA A 69 11.63 -8.94 2.09
CA ALA A 69 11.57 -7.68 2.83
C ALA A 69 11.40 -7.87 4.34
N TYR A 70 10.59 -8.86 4.72
CA TYR A 70 10.14 -9.06 6.10
C TYR A 70 10.67 -10.37 6.71
N HIS A 71 11.75 -10.93 6.15
CA HIS A 71 12.37 -12.17 6.65
C HIS A 71 11.38 -13.31 6.89
N GLY A 72 10.40 -13.47 6.00
CA GLY A 72 9.37 -14.51 6.11
C GLY A 72 8.31 -14.29 7.19
N ARG A 73 8.27 -13.14 7.87
CA ARG A 73 7.26 -12.83 8.89
C ARG A 73 5.90 -12.40 8.34
N GLY A 74 5.71 -12.48 7.01
CA GLY A 74 4.47 -12.08 6.34
C GLY A 74 4.33 -10.57 6.15
N VAL A 75 3.12 -10.13 5.77
CA VAL A 75 2.77 -8.71 5.67
C VAL A 75 2.65 -8.16 7.09
N PRO A 76 3.36 -7.08 7.45
CA PRO A 76 3.24 -6.52 8.79
C PRO A 76 1.81 -6.03 9.04
N GLU A 77 1.25 -6.36 10.21
CA GLU A 77 -0.11 -5.93 10.61
C GLU A 77 -0.24 -4.40 10.68
N PHE A 78 0.88 -3.71 10.94
CA PHE A 78 0.93 -2.25 11.00
C PHE A 78 2.07 -1.71 10.13
N PRO A 79 1.87 -0.56 9.49
CA PRO A 79 2.95 0.13 8.80
C PRO A 79 4.06 0.47 9.80
N ARG A 80 5.31 0.25 9.41
CA ARG A 80 6.47 0.67 10.20
C ARG A 80 6.54 2.20 10.13
N MET A 81 6.28 2.87 11.25
CA MET A 81 6.42 4.32 11.37
C MET A 81 7.89 4.69 11.48
N LEU A 82 8.26 5.85 10.96
CA LEU A 82 9.60 6.42 11.17
C LEU A 82 9.69 6.99 12.59
N PRO A 83 10.89 7.08 13.20
CA PRO A 83 11.03 7.51 14.60
C PRO A 83 10.45 8.90 14.90
N HIS A 84 10.57 9.85 13.97
CA HIS A 84 9.99 11.18 14.12
C HIS A 84 8.46 11.20 14.00
N GLU A 85 7.89 10.22 13.28
CA GLU A 85 6.43 10.08 13.14
C GLU A 85 5.82 9.47 14.40
N GLU A 86 6.51 8.51 15.02
CA GLU A 86 6.13 8.01 16.35
C GLU A 86 6.17 9.13 17.39
N GLU A 87 7.17 10.00 17.34
CA GLU A 87 7.30 11.15 18.23
C GLU A 87 6.19 12.18 18.02
N GLU A 88 5.83 12.52 16.77
CA GLU A 88 4.72 13.43 16.46
C GLU A 88 3.38 12.87 16.94
N LEU A 89 3.15 11.56 16.77
CA LEU A 89 1.93 10.89 17.21
C LEU A 89 1.81 10.84 18.75
N CYS A 90 2.94 10.73 19.44
CA CYS A 90 3.01 10.52 20.89
C CYS A 90 3.27 11.82 21.68
N ALA A 91 3.56 12.93 20.99
CA ALA A 91 3.77 14.24 21.58
C ALA A 91 2.64 14.69 22.54
N PRO A 92 1.33 14.44 22.26
CA PRO A 92 0.25 14.79 23.20
C PRO A 92 0.31 14.04 24.54
N PHE A 93 0.95 12.86 24.57
CA PHE A 93 1.08 12.01 25.76
C PHE A 93 2.43 12.17 26.46
N GLY A 94 3.32 13.03 25.95
CA GLY A 94 4.65 13.27 26.51
C GLY A 94 5.63 12.09 26.36
N THR A 95 5.38 11.20 25.40
CA THR A 95 6.17 9.99 25.16
C THR A 95 6.83 10.04 23.77
N ARG A 96 7.96 9.34 23.59
CA ARG A 96 8.72 9.38 22.33
C ARG A 96 8.43 8.21 21.41
N THR A 97 7.85 7.14 21.95
CA THR A 97 7.57 5.91 21.21
C THR A 97 6.16 5.44 21.45
N VAL A 98 5.55 4.85 20.41
CA VAL A 98 4.19 4.31 20.50
C VAL A 98 4.10 3.21 21.58
N ASP A 99 5.18 2.47 21.80
CA ASP A 99 5.24 1.42 22.82
C ASP A 99 5.25 1.99 24.24
N GLU A 100 5.84 3.16 24.48
CA GLU A 100 5.74 3.88 25.76
C GLU A 100 4.32 4.39 25.99
N THR A 101 3.68 4.95 24.97
CA THR A 101 2.29 5.40 25.02
C THR A 101 1.33 4.25 25.31
N CYS A 102 1.55 3.09 24.68
CA CYS A 102 0.78 1.87 24.95
C CYS A 102 0.92 1.42 26.42
N LYS A 103 2.12 1.50 26.99
CA LYS A 103 2.35 1.18 28.41
C LYS A 103 1.68 2.18 29.35
N LEU A 104 1.73 3.47 29.00
CA LEU A 104 1.12 4.55 29.79
C LEU A 104 -0.40 4.41 29.84
N LEU A 105 -1.04 4.15 28.69
CA LEU A 105 -2.48 4.02 28.57
C LEU A 105 -3.00 2.60 28.85
N ARG A 106 -2.10 1.63 29.05
CA ARG A 106 -2.42 0.19 29.19
C ARG A 106 -3.29 -0.33 28.04
N LEU A 107 -3.02 0.16 26.83
CA LEU A 107 -3.72 -0.22 25.61
C LEU A 107 -2.79 -1.00 24.69
N GLU A 108 -3.36 -1.93 23.93
CA GLU A 108 -2.64 -2.57 22.83
C GLU A 108 -2.44 -1.57 21.67
N LYS A 109 -1.33 -1.71 20.93
CA LYS A 109 -0.99 -0.89 19.76
C LYS A 109 -2.15 -0.69 18.76
N PRO A 110 -2.92 -1.72 18.36
CA PRO A 110 -4.13 -1.54 17.55
C PRO A 110 -5.20 -0.65 18.19
N ALA A 111 -5.43 -0.79 19.49
CA ALA A 111 -6.43 -0.02 20.21
C ALA A 111 -6.01 1.45 20.32
N LEU A 112 -4.73 1.69 20.61
CA LEU A 112 -4.17 3.04 20.64
C LEU A 112 -4.34 3.75 19.29
N LEU A 113 -4.00 3.09 18.18
CA LEU A 113 -4.14 3.70 16.86
C LEU A 113 -5.59 3.96 16.46
N ARG A 114 -6.54 3.14 16.93
CA ARG A 114 -7.97 3.40 16.75
C ARG A 114 -8.41 4.65 17.51
N VAL A 115 -7.98 4.80 18.76
CA VAL A 115 -8.28 5.98 19.58
C VAL A 115 -7.69 7.24 18.97
N LEU A 116 -6.46 7.18 18.45
CA LEU A 116 -5.80 8.30 17.80
C LEU A 116 -6.39 8.65 16.42
N ALA A 117 -7.03 7.68 15.77
CA ALA A 117 -7.73 7.89 14.50
C ALA A 117 -9.18 8.37 14.68
N ASP A 118 -9.72 8.34 15.89
CA ASP A 118 -11.09 8.79 16.17
C ASP A 118 -11.14 10.33 16.19
N PRO A 119 -11.97 10.98 15.36
CA PRO A 119 -12.09 12.43 15.35
C PRO A 119 -12.72 13.02 16.62
N ASP A 120 -13.29 12.19 17.49
CA ASP A 120 -13.93 12.63 18.73
C ASP A 120 -13.29 11.97 19.97
N PRO A 121 -12.19 12.53 20.50
CA PRO A 121 -11.42 11.94 21.61
C PRO A 121 -12.17 11.94 22.95
N SER A 122 -13.39 12.49 22.99
CA SER A 122 -14.19 12.66 24.20
C SER A 122 -15.03 11.42 24.59
N LYS A 123 -15.02 10.35 23.78
CA LYS A 123 -15.82 9.13 24.00
C LYS A 123 -15.13 8.02 24.80
N PHE A 124 -13.94 8.27 25.34
CA PHE A 124 -13.16 7.28 26.09
C PHE A 124 -12.68 7.83 27.43
#